data_AF-T0ZP20-F1
#
_entry.id   AF-T0ZP20-F1
#
_cell.length_a   1.000
_cell.length_b   1.000
_cell.length_c   1.000
_cell.angle_alpha   90.00
_cell.angle_beta   90.00
_cell.angle_gamma   90.00
#
_symmetry.space_group_name_H-M   'P 1'
#
loop_
_entity.id
_entity.type
_entity.pdbx_description
1 polymer ?
#
loop_
_entity_poly.entity_id
_entity_poly.type
_entity_poly.pdbx_seq_one_letter_code
_entity_poly.pdbx_strand_id
1 'polypeptide(L)'
;MPAWFDELPARLESLARPTPGRGPRLLVSTSELTTLWPWFGPPEPEPASRSLVGTHQRTGSRVSLDLHGDPDLPNANLAVVAASGAGKSYLAGLLGLEAVRRGHSVVVIDPENEHSNWCRHAGGSYLDLGQSPSICLNVLELGSATEALAAAVDLVSVL
;
A
#
# COMPACT_ATOMS: atom_id res chain seq x y z
N MET A 1 -18.00 -10.17 21.74
CA MET A 1 -19.02 -11.23 21.92
C MET A 1 -18.51 -12.49 21.26
N PRO A 2 -18.51 -13.67 21.90
CA PRO A 2 -18.18 -14.90 21.19
C PRO A 2 -19.35 -15.25 20.27
N ALA A 3 -19.08 -15.42 18.98
CA ALA A 3 -20.09 -15.88 18.03
C ALA A 3 -20.23 -17.40 18.16
N TRP A 4 -21.45 -17.86 18.48
CA TRP A 4 -21.82 -19.27 18.34
C TRP A 4 -22.19 -19.54 16.89
N PHE A 5 -21.70 -20.67 16.37
CA PHE A 5 -22.03 -21.18 15.05
C PHE A 5 -23.12 -22.25 15.22
N ASP A 6 -24.26 -22.04 14.57
CA ASP A 6 -25.34 -23.02 14.54
C ASP A 6 -25.28 -23.75 13.18
N GLU A 7 -25.11 -25.07 13.20
CA GLU A 7 -25.00 -25.88 11.99
C GLU A 7 -26.38 -26.04 11.33
N LEU A 8 -26.79 -25.05 10.54
CA LEU A 8 -27.84 -25.23 9.57
C LEU A 8 -27.25 -25.90 8.31
N PRO A 9 -27.98 -26.82 7.65
CA PRO A 9 -27.51 -27.47 6.43
C PRO A 9 -27.44 -26.45 5.27
N ALA A 10 -26.31 -25.74 5.18
CA ALA A 10 -26.04 -24.80 4.12
C ALA A 10 -25.70 -25.57 2.83
N ARG A 11 -26.62 -25.52 1.87
CA ARG A 11 -26.41 -26.01 0.50
C ARG A 11 -25.69 -24.92 -0.31
N LEU A 12 -24.46 -25.19 -0.72
CA LEU A 12 -23.78 -24.41 -1.75
C LEU A 12 -23.81 -25.22 -3.05
N GLU A 13 -24.68 -24.88 -4.00
CA GLU A 13 -24.71 -25.52 -5.32
C GLU A 13 -23.93 -24.67 -6.32
N SER A 14 -22.77 -25.18 -6.76
CA SER A 14 -22.05 -24.67 -7.93
C SER A 14 -22.57 -25.39 -9.18
N LEU A 15 -23.38 -24.70 -9.98
CA LEU A 15 -24.11 -25.26 -11.10
C LEU A 15 -23.20 -25.54 -12.31
N ALA A 16 -22.96 -26.82 -12.60
CA ALA A 16 -22.77 -27.32 -13.96
C ALA A 16 -23.91 -28.32 -14.23
N ARG A 17 -24.93 -27.85 -14.96
CA ARG A 17 -26.16 -28.56 -15.42
C ARG A 17 -26.46 -29.92 -14.76
N PRO A 18 -27.52 -30.03 -13.93
CA PRO A 18 -27.92 -31.30 -13.35
C PRO A 18 -28.45 -32.23 -14.46
N THR A 19 -27.84 -33.42 -14.60
CA THR A 19 -28.50 -34.54 -15.26
C THR A 19 -29.57 -35.06 -14.31
N PRO A 20 -30.86 -35.04 -14.68
CA PRO A 20 -31.93 -35.50 -13.80
C PRO A 20 -31.85 -37.02 -13.68
N GLY A 21 -31.62 -37.55 -12.48
CA GLY A 21 -31.70 -39.00 -12.22
C GLY A 21 -30.83 -39.59 -11.11
N ARG A 22 -29.96 -38.81 -10.45
CA ARG A 22 -29.20 -39.29 -9.29
C ARG A 22 -29.59 -38.51 -8.05
N GLY A 23 -29.98 -39.23 -6.99
CA GLY A 23 -30.31 -38.68 -5.67
C GLY A 23 -29.17 -37.86 -5.07
N PRO A 24 -29.38 -37.24 -3.89
CA PRO A 24 -28.43 -36.31 -3.29
C PRO A 24 -27.07 -37.00 -3.15
N ARG A 25 -26.08 -36.50 -3.89
CA ARG A 25 -24.67 -36.91 -3.75
C ARG A 25 -23.96 -35.81 -2.99
N LEU A 26 -23.42 -36.16 -1.83
CA LEU A 26 -22.46 -35.31 -1.13
C LEU A 26 -21.22 -35.21 -2.03
N LEU A 27 -21.05 -34.06 -2.69
CA LEU A 27 -19.95 -33.83 -3.63
C LEU A 27 -18.61 -33.63 -2.89
N VAL A 28 -18.67 -33.10 -1.68
CA VAL A 28 -17.53 -32.83 -0.80
C VAL A 28 -18.02 -32.92 0.64
N SER A 29 -17.26 -33.60 1.49
CA SER A 29 -17.50 -33.69 2.93
C SER A 29 -17.10 -32.41 3.66
N THR A 30 -17.69 -32.16 4.84
CA THR A 30 -17.33 -31.01 5.67
C THR A 30 -15.83 -30.97 5.97
N SER A 31 -15.19 -32.13 6.19
CA SER A 31 -13.73 -32.24 6.41
C SER A 31 -12.87 -31.87 5.19
N GLU A 32 -13.37 -32.15 3.98
CA GLU A 32 -12.69 -31.75 2.74
C GLU A 32 -12.85 -30.24 2.51
N LEU A 33 -14.01 -29.67 2.87
CA LEU A 33 -14.24 -28.23 2.94
C LEU A 33 -13.32 -27.52 3.94
N THR A 34 -13.07 -28.10 5.12
CA THR A 34 -12.13 -27.54 6.11
C THR A 34 -10.71 -27.50 5.60
N THR A 35 -10.35 -28.35 4.64
CA THR A 35 -9.00 -28.36 4.03
C THR A 35 -8.80 -27.18 3.06
N LEU A 36 -9.90 -26.53 2.65
CA LEU A 36 -9.87 -25.25 1.92
C LEU A 36 -9.66 -24.04 2.86
N TRP A 37 -9.41 -24.28 4.14
CA TRP A 37 -9.12 -23.28 5.16
C TRP A 37 -7.59 -23.24 5.44
N PRO A 38 -6.94 -22.06 5.50
CA PRO A 38 -7.52 -20.75 5.70
C PRO A 38 -7.65 -19.94 4.41
N TRP A 39 -8.59 -19.00 4.40
CA TRP A 39 -8.52 -17.84 3.52
C TRP A 39 -7.26 -17.05 3.88
N PHE A 40 -6.16 -17.31 3.17
CA PHE A 40 -4.91 -16.57 3.30
C PHE A 40 -5.02 -15.17 2.67
N GLY A 41 -6.09 -14.45 2.95
CA GLY A 41 -6.37 -13.09 2.47
C GLY A 41 -7.88 -12.87 2.38
N PRO A 42 -8.35 -11.62 2.46
CA PRO A 42 -9.75 -11.32 2.18
C PRO A 42 -10.12 -11.84 0.78
N PRO A 43 -11.30 -12.46 0.60
CA PRO A 43 -11.79 -12.92 -0.71
C PRO A 43 -12.10 -11.75 -1.65
N GLU A 44 -12.19 -10.54 -1.10
CA GLU A 44 -12.50 -9.32 -1.82
C GLU A 44 -11.21 -8.74 -2.43
N PRO A 45 -11.24 -8.29 -3.71
CA PRO A 45 -10.13 -7.53 -4.25
C PRO A 45 -9.84 -6.34 -3.33
N GLU A 46 -8.58 -6.17 -2.96
CA GLU A 46 -8.13 -4.99 -2.23
C GLU A 46 -8.72 -3.74 -2.90
N PRO A 47 -9.43 -2.88 -2.16
CA PRO A 47 -10.01 -1.69 -2.77
C PRO A 47 -8.88 -0.89 -3.42
N ALA A 48 -9.17 -0.25 -4.55
CA ALA A 48 -8.17 0.53 -5.30
C ALA A 48 -7.50 1.64 -4.47
N SER A 49 -8.07 1.95 -3.30
CA SER A 49 -7.55 2.86 -2.28
C SER A 49 -6.45 2.27 -1.40
N ARG A 50 -6.12 0.98 -1.48
CA ARG A 50 -5.05 0.35 -0.68
C ARG A 50 -3.85 -0.02 -1.54
N SER A 51 -2.66 0.36 -1.08
CA SER A 51 -1.38 0.11 -1.75
C SER A 51 -0.84 -1.23 -1.35
N LEU A 52 -0.52 -2.11 -2.29
CA LEU A 52 0.16 -3.36 -1.96
C LEU A 52 1.61 -3.07 -1.54
N VAL A 53 1.93 -3.37 -0.28
CA VAL A 53 3.29 -3.19 0.28
C VAL A 53 4.08 -4.50 0.21
N GLY A 54 3.40 -5.64 0.33
CA GLY A 54 4.05 -6.93 0.23
C GLY A 54 3.13 -8.10 0.59
N THR A 55 3.74 -9.17 1.09
CA THR A 55 3.04 -10.37 1.53
C THR A 55 3.52 -10.82 2.89
N HIS A 56 2.61 -11.41 3.66
CA HIS A 56 2.90 -12.00 4.95
C HIS A 56 3.68 -13.31 4.73
N GLN A 57 4.89 -13.40 5.31
CA GLN A 57 5.87 -14.43 4.95
C GLN A 57 5.39 -15.87 5.19
N ARG A 58 4.59 -16.10 6.22
CA ARG A 58 4.13 -17.46 6.58
C ARG A 58 2.90 -17.90 5.79
N THR A 59 2.05 -16.96 5.41
CA THR A 59 0.72 -17.27 4.85
C THR A 59 0.61 -16.91 3.37
N GLY A 60 1.52 -16.10 2.85
CA GLY A 60 1.43 -15.54 1.50
C GLY A 60 0.34 -14.48 1.34
N SER A 61 -0.35 -14.12 2.43
CA SER A 61 -1.43 -13.14 2.41
C SER A 61 -0.92 -11.77 2.01
N ARG A 62 -1.69 -11.06 1.19
CA ARG A 62 -1.33 -9.69 0.79
C ARG A 62 -1.36 -8.76 1.99
N VAL A 63 -0.39 -7.84 2.05
CA VAL A 63 -0.33 -6.77 3.03
C VAL A 63 -0.45 -5.45 2.28
N SER A 64 -1.55 -4.76 2.52
CA SER A 64 -1.87 -3.48 1.88
C SER A 64 -2.02 -2.37 2.92
N LEU A 65 -1.72 -1.14 2.49
CA LEU A 65 -1.72 0.05 3.35
C LEU A 65 -2.50 1.18 2.67
N ASP A 66 -3.34 1.87 3.45
CA ASP A 66 -3.93 3.14 3.06
C ASP A 66 -3.76 4.15 4.19
N LEU A 67 -2.71 4.98 4.09
CA LEU A 67 -2.36 5.92 5.15
C LEU A 67 -3.38 7.06 5.30
N HIS A 68 -4.10 7.40 4.23
CA HIS A 68 -4.94 8.60 4.18
C HIS A 68 -6.45 8.28 4.24
N GLY A 69 -6.86 7.06 3.88
CA GLY A 69 -8.25 6.65 3.83
C GLY A 69 -8.71 5.70 4.94
N ASP A 70 -7.80 5.19 5.77
CA ASP A 70 -8.13 4.23 6.82
C ASP A 70 -8.69 4.94 8.08
N PRO A 71 -9.97 4.73 8.46
CA PRO A 71 -10.59 5.42 9.58
C PRO A 71 -10.03 4.97 10.94
N ASP A 72 -9.37 3.82 11.00
CA ASP A 72 -8.75 3.30 12.23
C ASP A 72 -7.38 3.95 12.51
N LEU A 73 -6.81 4.66 11.53
CA LEU A 73 -5.56 5.40 11.69
C LEU A 73 -5.84 6.83 12.17
N PRO A 74 -5.31 7.24 13.34
CA PRO A 74 -5.52 8.60 13.85
C PRO A 74 -4.78 9.66 13.03
N ASN A 75 -3.78 9.26 12.25
CA ASN A 75 -3.02 10.10 11.34
C ASN A 75 -2.30 9.23 10.28
N ALA A 76 -1.83 9.89 9.22
CA ALA A 76 -1.16 9.25 8.08
C ALA A 76 0.35 9.03 8.28
N ASN A 77 0.87 9.13 9.51
CA ASN A 77 2.31 9.03 9.76
C ASN A 77 2.76 7.56 9.76
N LEU A 78 3.90 7.29 9.13
CA LEU A 78 4.52 5.97 9.08
C LEU A 78 6.01 6.05 9.42
N ALA A 79 6.47 5.19 10.33
CA ALA A 79 7.89 5.02 10.63
C ALA A 79 8.41 3.71 10.03
N VAL A 80 9.45 3.79 9.20
CA VAL A 80 10.16 2.63 8.63
C VAL A 80 11.53 2.52 9.27
N VAL A 81 11.75 1.46 10.05
CA VAL A 81 13.02 1.20 10.76
C VAL A 81 13.62 -0.09 10.25
N ALA A 82 14.85 -0.03 9.73
CA ALA A 82 15.57 -1.20 9.25
C ALA A 82 17.09 -0.95 9.26
N ALA A 83 17.87 -2.04 9.24
CA ALA A 83 19.32 -1.96 9.06
C ALA A 83 19.69 -1.44 7.66
N SER A 84 20.92 -0.96 7.50
CA SER A 84 21.44 -0.57 6.17
C SER A 84 21.37 -1.75 5.19
N GLY A 85 20.93 -1.50 3.96
CA GLY A 85 20.73 -2.53 2.93
C GLY A 85 19.43 -3.34 3.04
N ALA A 86 18.61 -3.17 4.09
CA ALA A 86 17.38 -3.94 4.27
C ALA A 86 16.18 -3.47 3.41
N GLY A 87 16.40 -2.55 2.46
CA GLY A 87 15.35 -2.05 1.56
C GLY A 87 14.52 -0.88 2.08
N LYS A 88 14.97 -0.19 3.14
CA LYS A 88 14.34 1.03 3.68
C LYS A 88 14.05 2.06 2.59
N SER A 89 15.06 2.42 1.81
CA SER A 89 14.96 3.45 0.78
C SER A 89 14.09 3.00 -0.40
N TYR A 90 14.13 1.71 -0.73
CA TYR A 90 13.24 1.12 -1.73
C TYR A 90 11.77 1.24 -1.30
N LEU A 91 11.45 0.88 -0.05
CA LEU A 91 10.09 1.00 0.49
C LEU A 91 9.64 2.47 0.54
N ALA A 92 10.51 3.39 0.98
CA ALA A 92 10.21 4.82 1.00
C ALA A 92 9.87 5.36 -0.40
N GLY A 93 10.67 5.02 -1.42
CA GLY A 93 10.42 5.40 -2.81
C GLY A 93 9.13 4.79 -3.37
N LEU A 94 8.84 3.52 -3.06
CA LEU A 94 7.59 2.86 -3.45
C LEU A 94 6.36 3.58 -2.87
N LEU A 95 6.40 3.91 -1.58
CA LEU A 95 5.33 4.64 -0.91
C LEU A 95 5.16 6.06 -1.47
N GLY A 96 6.27 6.73 -1.81
CA GLY A 96 6.26 8.04 -2.47
C GLY A 96 5.61 7.98 -3.85
N LEU A 97 6.06 7.07 -4.72
CA LEU A 97 5.47 6.87 -6.05
C LEU A 97 3.99 6.55 -6.00
N GLU A 98 3.58 5.74 -5.03
CA GLU A 98 2.19 5.38 -4.83
C GLU A 98 1.34 6.55 -4.31
N ALA A 99 1.90 7.41 -3.46
CA ALA A 99 1.26 8.66 -3.07
C ALA A 99 1.06 9.59 -4.29
N VAL A 100 2.05 9.70 -5.17
CA VAL A 100 1.93 10.44 -6.45
C VAL A 100 0.85 9.83 -7.34
N ARG A 101 0.81 8.49 -7.47
CA ARG A 101 -0.21 7.78 -8.25
C ARG A 101 -1.63 8.11 -7.77
N ARG A 102 -1.78 8.38 -6.48
CA ARG A 102 -3.05 8.77 -5.84
C ARG A 102 -3.36 10.27 -5.93
N GLY A 103 -2.45 11.07 -6.52
CA GLY A 103 -2.59 12.51 -6.65
C GLY A 103 -2.18 13.30 -5.42
N HIS A 104 -1.41 12.71 -4.50
CA HIS A 104 -0.81 13.45 -3.39
C HIS A 104 0.51 14.08 -3.82
N SER A 105 0.74 15.32 -3.40
CA SER A 105 2.05 15.97 -3.52
C SER A 105 3.03 15.31 -2.54
N VAL A 106 4.20 14.95 -3.03
CA VAL A 106 5.23 14.28 -2.23
C VAL A 106 6.45 15.16 -2.10
N VAL A 107 6.88 15.42 -0.87
CA VAL A 107 8.17 16.07 -0.60
C VAL A 107 9.11 15.04 0.03
N VAL A 108 10.31 14.91 -0.52
CA VAL A 108 11.30 13.97 -0.03
C VAL A 108 12.56 14.73 0.36
N ILE A 109 13.05 14.47 1.58
CA ILE A 109 14.34 14.97 2.05
C ILE A 109 15.33 13.82 1.92
N ASP A 110 16.27 13.95 0.98
CA ASP A 110 17.16 12.86 0.57
C ASP A 110 18.62 13.24 0.80
N PRO A 111 19.18 12.88 1.98
CA PRO A 111 20.59 13.08 2.22
C PRO A 111 21.44 12.19 1.31
N GLU A 112 21.03 10.97 1.00
CA GLU A 112 21.90 10.02 0.28
C GLU A 112 21.81 10.12 -1.25
N ASN A 113 20.96 11.02 -1.77
CA ASN A 113 20.70 11.22 -3.20
C ASN A 113 20.25 9.94 -3.95
N GLU A 114 19.53 9.06 -3.26
CA GLU A 114 19.01 7.80 -3.80
C GLU A 114 17.72 8.00 -4.63
N HIS A 115 17.05 9.14 -4.46
CA HIS A 115 15.69 9.39 -4.96
C HIS A 115 15.62 10.29 -6.20
N SER A 116 16.73 10.88 -6.62
CA SER A 116 16.77 11.81 -7.76
C SER A 116 16.25 11.21 -9.07
N ASN A 117 16.48 9.92 -9.28
CA ASN A 117 16.07 9.26 -10.51
C ASN A 117 14.54 9.15 -10.64
N TRP A 118 13.86 8.64 -9.60
CA TRP A 118 12.41 8.48 -9.67
C TRP A 118 11.68 9.83 -9.58
N CYS A 119 12.23 10.81 -8.86
CA CYS A 119 11.68 12.17 -8.84
C CYS A 119 11.61 12.77 -10.25
N ARG A 120 12.68 12.64 -11.04
CA ARG A 120 12.69 13.10 -12.45
C ARG A 120 11.68 12.33 -13.31
N HIS A 121 11.56 11.02 -13.13
CA HIS A 121 10.61 10.20 -13.88
C HIS A 121 9.15 10.50 -13.51
N ALA A 122 8.89 10.90 -12.27
CA ALA A 122 7.57 11.33 -11.81
C ALA A 122 7.20 12.75 -12.27
N GLY A 123 8.09 13.45 -13.00
CA GLY A 123 7.88 14.83 -13.42
C GLY A 123 8.05 15.86 -12.29
N GLY A 124 8.79 15.48 -11.23
CA GLY A 124 9.05 16.34 -10.08
C GLY A 124 10.24 17.27 -10.23
N SER A 125 10.35 18.20 -9.29
CA SER A 125 11.48 19.13 -9.18
C SER A 125 12.55 18.58 -8.25
N TYR A 126 13.82 18.73 -8.63
CA TYR A 126 14.97 18.37 -7.80
C TYR A 126 15.72 19.63 -7.37
N LEU A 127 15.80 19.85 -6.06
CA LEU A 127 16.52 20.94 -5.44
C LEU A 127 17.78 20.40 -4.75
N ASP A 128 18.94 20.83 -5.24
CA ASP A 128 20.25 20.52 -4.68
C ASP A 128 20.69 21.63 -3.73
N LEU A 129 20.80 21.30 -2.43
CA LEU A 129 21.27 22.18 -1.36
C LEU A 129 22.66 21.80 -0.82
N GLY A 130 23.45 21.04 -1.59
CA GLY A 130 24.80 20.62 -1.22
C GLY A 130 25.83 21.76 -1.17
N GLN A 131 27.13 21.42 -1.22
CA GLN A 131 28.23 22.37 -0.97
C GLN A 131 28.40 23.50 -2.00
N SER A 132 27.85 23.37 -3.20
CA SER A 132 27.86 24.42 -4.23
C SER A 132 26.51 24.45 -4.93
N PRO A 133 25.46 24.85 -4.21
CA PRO A 133 24.12 24.70 -4.69
C PRO A 133 23.85 25.77 -5.76
N SER A 134 23.11 25.37 -6.78
CA SER A 134 22.62 26.33 -7.79
C SER A 134 21.50 27.21 -7.24
N ILE A 135 20.91 26.83 -6.12
CA ILE A 135 19.76 27.48 -5.49
C ILE A 135 20.01 27.57 -3.98
N CYS A 136 19.78 28.73 -3.39
CA CYS A 136 19.84 28.92 -1.94
C CYS A 136 18.41 29.05 -1.38
N LEU A 137 18.11 28.33 -0.30
CA LEU A 137 16.83 28.44 0.40
C LEU A 137 16.96 29.34 1.62
N ASN A 138 16.17 30.41 1.67
CA ASN A 138 16.12 31.31 2.82
C ASN A 138 14.89 31.00 3.70
N VAL A 139 15.11 30.44 4.87
CA VAL A 139 14.02 30.07 5.81
C VAL A 139 13.28 31.30 6.36
N LEU A 140 13.91 32.48 6.32
CA LEU A 140 13.29 33.73 6.78
C LEU A 140 12.40 34.38 5.69
N GLU A 141 12.50 33.89 4.46
CA GLU A 141 11.68 34.35 3.35
C GLU A 141 10.37 33.58 3.33
N LEU A 142 9.42 34.07 4.13
CA LEU A 142 8.08 33.51 4.20
C LEU A 142 7.30 33.91 2.95
N GLY A 143 6.91 32.94 2.13
CA GLY A 143 5.97 33.16 1.04
C GLY A 143 4.60 33.62 1.58
N SER A 144 3.87 34.43 0.81
CA SER A 144 2.44 34.62 1.08
C SER A 144 1.74 33.27 0.98
N ALA A 145 0.93 32.90 1.96
CA ALA A 145 0.38 31.55 2.18
C ALA A 145 -0.59 31.00 1.10
N THR A 146 -0.50 31.43 -0.17
CA THR A 146 -1.60 31.31 -1.14
C THR A 146 -1.25 30.59 -2.44
N GLU A 147 -0.05 30.04 -2.62
CA GLU A 147 0.24 29.22 -3.80
C GLU A 147 0.57 27.79 -3.39
N ALA A 148 -0.42 26.91 -3.54
CA ALA A 148 -0.19 25.48 -3.54
C ALA A 148 0.69 25.15 -4.75
N LEU A 149 1.95 24.83 -4.50
CA LEU A 149 2.90 24.43 -5.53
C LEU A 149 2.33 23.19 -6.25
N ALA A 150 2.02 23.32 -7.54
CA ALA A 150 1.43 22.27 -8.36
C ALA A 150 2.45 21.18 -8.79
N ALA A 151 3.55 21.03 -8.05
CA ALA A 151 4.53 19.99 -8.30
C ALA A 151 4.00 18.65 -7.77
N ALA A 152 4.04 17.61 -8.62
CA ALA A 152 3.66 16.26 -8.24
C ALA A 152 4.63 15.68 -7.19
N VAL A 153 5.91 16.04 -7.28
CA VAL A 153 6.98 15.63 -6.36
C VAL A 153 8.03 16.74 -6.25
N ASP A 154 8.40 17.12 -5.04
CA ASP A 154 9.58 17.96 -4.79
C ASP A 154 10.61 17.18 -3.98
N LEU A 155 11.82 17.05 -4.52
CA LEU A 155 12.93 16.36 -3.86
C LEU A 155 13.97 17.39 -3.43
N VAL A 156 14.27 17.42 -2.13
CA VAL A 156 15.30 18.27 -1.53
C VAL A 156 16.46 17.39 -1.11
N SER A 157 17.61 17.55 -1.78
CA SER A 157 18.85 16.89 -1.39
C SER A 157 19.77 17.84 -0.64
N VAL A 158 20.45 17.34 0.40
CA VAL A 158 21.15 18.16 1.41
C VAL A 158 22.67 17.87 1.47
N LEU A 159 23.22 17.05 0.56
CA LEU A 159 24.66 16.70 0.54
C LEU A 159 25.43 17.35 -0.61
#